data_AF-A0A2H6BEH2-F1
#
_entry.id   AF-A0A2H6BEH2-F1
#
_cell.length_a   1.000
_cell.length_b   1.000
_cell.length_c   1.000
_cell.angle_alpha   90.00
_cell.angle_beta   90.00
_cell.angle_gamma   90.00
#
_symmetry.space_group_name_H-M   'P 1'
#
loop_
_entity.id
_entity.type
_entity.pdbx_description
1 polymer ?
#
loop_
_entity_poly.entity_id
_entity_poly.type
_entity_poly.pdbx_seq_one_letter_code
_entity_poly.pdbx_strand_id
1 'polypeptide(L)'
;MSKRTRSEQFQRALRPITEFVERRRVAAPSLASMDRAGLRAAAFGFSTYNIGDDVQSYAALARLPRLDALIARDRMAIEALDGPHLAIFNSWFKQGQDYRLPHRSIEPELFGFALGADKLLTSPWRGWLAARGPVGARDTDSVDLLRSAGIAADWAGCLTLFIGKGLAPVPASERRGVLIVDLPQEAIDAHVPAELREGAEIISNFLPALIRLDPLMRFATLARLLERLRTAKLVITRRLHIALPSVGFGTPVVALPDSDISNARRRFSGFDEFLPTAFLDDAPGLAALDWSTVRPSRIPASLARSEEALESRLAVRFGQTAPALIAPLYDGAPLTLRNPGLGPEPMTVTLSMRGLRRDCRPTWWSTERIELDLPWFSGVERFMLDVAVTARRTHASTRVGALPDLLLR
;
A
#
# COMPACT_ATOMS: atom_id res chain seq x y z
N MET A 1 13.33 -2.04 -43.64
CA MET A 1 12.33 -0.96 -43.48
C MET A 1 12.93 0.15 -42.63
N SER A 2 12.98 1.39 -43.12
CA SER A 2 13.70 2.48 -42.46
C SER A 2 12.96 3.00 -41.22
N LYS A 3 13.68 3.61 -40.26
CA LYS A 3 13.11 4.21 -39.04
C LYS A 3 11.97 5.21 -39.32
N ARG A 4 11.98 5.86 -40.50
CA ARG A 4 10.94 6.80 -40.96
C ARG A 4 9.59 6.13 -41.20
N THR A 5 9.57 4.93 -41.80
CA THR A 5 8.33 4.22 -42.17
C THR A 5 7.60 3.66 -40.95
N ARG A 6 8.30 3.31 -39.86
CA ARG A 6 7.68 2.90 -38.58
C ARG A 6 7.03 4.08 -37.84
N SER A 7 7.62 5.27 -37.90
CA SER A 7 7.05 6.48 -37.28
C SER A 7 5.75 6.92 -37.96
N GLU A 8 5.67 6.82 -39.29
CA GLU A 8 4.46 7.19 -40.03
C GLU A 8 3.33 6.17 -39.85
N GLN A 9 3.64 4.86 -39.82
CA GLN A 9 2.67 3.83 -39.44
C GLN A 9 2.17 4.00 -38.00
N PHE A 10 3.05 4.39 -37.07
CA PHE A 10 2.71 4.66 -35.67
C PHE A 10 1.78 5.87 -35.53
N GLN A 11 2.05 6.98 -36.24
CA GLN A 11 1.19 8.16 -36.25
C GLN A 11 -0.18 7.88 -36.89
N ARG A 12 -0.23 7.05 -37.93
CA ARG A 12 -1.48 6.68 -38.62
C ARG A 12 -2.37 5.75 -37.78
N ALA A 13 -1.78 4.91 -36.93
CA ALA A 13 -2.50 4.06 -35.97
C ALA A 13 -3.06 4.81 -34.76
N LEU A 14 -2.47 5.97 -34.39
CA LEU A 14 -2.90 6.79 -33.25
C LEU A 14 -4.08 7.71 -33.57
N ARG A 15 -4.26 8.11 -34.83
CA ARG A 15 -5.30 9.07 -35.25
C ARG A 15 -6.72 8.71 -34.79
N PRO A 16 -7.20 7.46 -34.92
CA PRO A 16 -8.54 7.07 -34.45
C PRO A 16 -8.68 7.09 -32.92
N ILE A 17 -7.58 6.83 -32.19
CA ILE A 17 -7.56 6.80 -30.72
C ILE A 17 -7.59 8.22 -30.16
N THR A 18 -6.81 9.15 -30.75
CA THR A 18 -6.82 10.56 -30.37
C THR A 18 -8.19 11.19 -30.62
N GLU A 19 -8.83 10.90 -31.76
CA GLU A 19 -10.18 11.40 -32.05
C GLU A 19 -11.27 10.78 -31.15
N PHE A 20 -11.12 9.52 -30.73
CA PHE A 20 -12.04 8.90 -29.77
C PHE A 20 -11.92 9.50 -28.36
N VAL A 21 -10.69 9.85 -27.95
CA VAL A 21 -10.42 10.53 -26.67
C VAL A 21 -10.92 11.99 -26.71
N GLU A 22 -10.76 12.70 -27.83
CA GLU A 22 -11.25 14.08 -27.97
C GLU A 22 -12.77 14.20 -28.04
N ARG A 23 -13.46 13.28 -28.74
CA ARG A 23 -14.94 13.26 -28.80
C ARG A 23 -15.61 12.91 -27.47
N ARG A 24 -14.85 12.36 -26.51
CA ARG A 24 -15.27 12.15 -25.11
C ARG A 24 -14.54 13.09 -24.14
N ARG A 25 -14.25 14.33 -24.55
CA ARG A 25 -14.14 15.46 -23.61
C ARG A 25 -15.48 15.69 -22.90
N VAL A 26 -15.93 14.72 -22.12
CA VAL A 26 -16.65 15.04 -20.90
C VAL A 26 -15.59 15.74 -20.08
N ALA A 27 -15.70 17.05 -19.93
CA ALA A 27 -14.87 17.80 -19.01
C ALA A 27 -14.86 17.04 -17.69
N ALA A 28 -13.73 16.44 -17.34
CA ALA A 28 -13.55 15.98 -15.97
C ALA A 28 -13.75 17.24 -15.13
N PRO A 29 -14.71 17.27 -14.20
CA PRO A 29 -14.85 18.42 -13.32
C PRO A 29 -13.47 18.70 -12.72
N SER A 30 -13.07 19.97 -12.76
CA SER A 30 -11.76 20.37 -12.27
C SER A 30 -11.59 19.84 -10.84
N LEU A 31 -10.39 19.37 -10.51
CA LEU A 31 -9.96 18.96 -9.17
C LEU A 31 -10.24 20.02 -8.07
N ALA A 32 -10.66 21.23 -8.44
CA ALA A 32 -10.96 22.34 -7.53
C ALA A 32 -12.44 22.48 -7.17
N SER A 33 -13.38 21.81 -7.86
CA SER A 33 -14.82 22.09 -7.74
C SER A 33 -15.64 21.02 -7.01
N MET A 34 -15.02 19.98 -6.47
CA MET A 34 -15.75 19.04 -5.62
C MET A 34 -15.78 19.58 -4.20
N ASP A 35 -16.99 19.92 -3.77
CA ASP A 35 -17.28 20.43 -2.44
C ASP A 35 -16.73 19.47 -1.36
N ARG A 36 -16.22 20.02 -0.27
CA ARG A 36 -15.64 19.26 0.86
C ARG A 36 -16.66 18.32 1.51
N ALA A 37 -17.95 18.60 1.33
CA ALA A 37 -19.04 17.80 1.82
C ALA A 37 -19.18 16.49 1.02
N GLY A 38 -18.59 15.40 1.55
CA GLY A 38 -18.88 14.04 1.10
C GLY A 38 -17.75 13.29 0.40
N LEU A 39 -16.55 13.87 0.27
CA LEU A 39 -15.38 13.12 -0.21
C LEU A 39 -14.99 12.06 0.82
N ARG A 40 -14.99 10.80 0.38
CA ARG A 40 -14.60 9.64 1.19
C ARG A 40 -13.17 9.20 0.88
N ALA A 41 -12.55 8.45 1.76
CA ALA A 41 -11.20 7.94 1.58
C ALA A 41 -11.21 6.44 1.27
N ALA A 42 -10.38 6.02 0.32
CA ALA A 42 -10.23 4.62 -0.06
C ALA A 42 -8.76 4.23 -0.18
N ALA A 43 -8.48 2.95 0.03
CA ALA A 43 -7.17 2.35 -0.14
C ALA A 43 -7.29 1.13 -1.05
N PHE A 44 -6.22 0.80 -1.75
CA PHE A 44 -6.18 -0.40 -2.57
C PHE A 44 -6.03 -1.64 -1.68
N GLY A 45 -6.86 -2.64 -1.88
CA GLY A 45 -6.71 -3.98 -1.33
C GLY A 45 -6.05 -4.91 -2.34
N PHE A 46 -5.22 -5.82 -1.84
CA PHE A 46 -4.47 -6.78 -2.63
C PHE A 46 -4.93 -8.22 -2.34
N SER A 47 -4.87 -9.07 -3.36
CA SER A 47 -5.22 -10.50 -3.28
C SER A 47 -4.02 -11.40 -3.60
N THR A 48 -2.83 -10.83 -3.69
CA THR A 48 -1.57 -11.51 -4.00
C THR A 48 -1.09 -12.31 -2.79
N TYR A 49 -0.22 -13.30 -2.99
CA TYR A 49 0.39 -14.01 -1.86
C TYR A 49 1.41 -13.15 -1.11
N ASN A 50 2.01 -12.16 -1.77
CA ASN A 50 3.06 -11.33 -1.18
C ASN A 50 2.44 -10.18 -0.36
N ILE A 51 2.54 -10.25 0.97
CA ILE A 51 2.03 -9.22 1.89
C ILE A 51 2.77 -7.87 1.75
N GLY A 52 3.93 -7.85 1.09
CA GLY A 52 4.65 -6.62 0.79
C GLY A 52 3.85 -5.64 -0.07
N ASP A 53 2.86 -6.13 -0.83
CA ASP A 53 1.95 -5.23 -1.57
C ASP A 53 1.06 -4.43 -0.61
N ASP A 54 0.58 -5.04 0.47
CA ASP A 54 -0.31 -4.43 1.48
C ASP A 54 0.40 -3.37 2.32
N VAL A 55 1.72 -3.39 2.40
CA VAL A 55 2.51 -2.29 3.02
C VAL A 55 2.15 -0.95 2.35
N GLN A 56 1.88 -0.96 1.03
CA GLN A 56 1.43 0.22 0.29
C GLN A 56 0.06 0.71 0.78
N SER A 57 -0.87 -0.21 1.06
CA SER A 57 -2.20 0.08 1.59
C SER A 57 -2.13 0.65 3.00
N TYR A 58 -1.28 0.08 3.86
CA TYR A 58 -1.08 0.58 5.22
C TYR A 58 -0.41 1.95 5.25
N ALA A 59 0.58 2.18 4.37
CA ALA A 59 1.18 3.50 4.22
C ALA A 59 0.15 4.55 3.76
N ALA A 60 -0.80 4.18 2.88
CA ALA A 60 -1.90 5.05 2.50
C ALA A 60 -2.90 5.27 3.66
N LEU A 61 -3.30 4.21 4.37
CA LEU A 61 -4.16 4.29 5.54
C LEU A 61 -3.62 5.26 6.59
N ALA A 62 -2.30 5.25 6.81
CA ALA A 62 -1.63 6.14 7.74
C ALA A 62 -1.73 7.63 7.38
N ARG A 63 -2.12 7.99 6.14
CA ARG A 63 -2.23 9.37 5.63
C ARG A 63 -3.68 9.82 5.47
N LEU A 64 -4.61 8.89 5.60
CA LEU A 64 -6.03 9.13 5.43
C LEU A 64 -6.66 9.24 6.82
N PRO A 65 -7.67 10.13 7.00
CA PRO A 65 -8.35 10.28 8.28
C PRO A 65 -9.02 8.99 8.75
N ARG A 66 -9.63 8.29 7.79
CA ARG A 66 -10.34 7.03 7.94
C ARG A 66 -10.35 6.32 6.60
N LEU A 67 -10.82 5.07 6.59
CA LEU A 67 -10.97 4.27 5.40
C LEU A 67 -12.45 3.90 5.20
N ASP A 68 -13.07 4.48 4.18
CA ASP A 68 -14.47 4.22 3.83
C ASP A 68 -14.64 3.02 2.88
N ALA A 69 -13.59 2.66 2.12
CA ALA A 69 -13.64 1.52 1.20
C ALA A 69 -12.26 0.90 0.91
N LEU A 70 -12.23 -0.41 0.69
CA LEU A 70 -11.11 -1.10 0.04
C LEU A 70 -11.44 -1.35 -1.43
N ILE A 71 -10.62 -0.77 -2.32
CA ILE A 71 -10.73 -0.97 -3.76
C ILE A 71 -9.91 -2.21 -4.12
N ALA A 72 -10.51 -3.24 -4.69
CA ALA A 72 -9.71 -4.34 -5.24
C ALA A 72 -8.87 -3.80 -6.40
N ARG A 73 -7.54 -3.72 -6.23
CA ARG A 73 -6.63 -3.06 -7.20
C ARG A 73 -6.83 -3.58 -8.63
N ASP A 74 -7.00 -4.89 -8.77
CA ASP A 74 -7.18 -5.56 -10.07
C ASP A 74 -8.58 -5.37 -10.69
N ARG A 75 -9.55 -4.87 -9.92
CA ARG A 75 -10.94 -4.65 -10.35
C ARG A 75 -11.37 -3.18 -10.24
N MET A 76 -10.43 -2.26 -10.01
CA MET A 76 -10.72 -0.83 -9.82
C MET A 76 -11.43 -0.17 -11.02
N ALA A 77 -11.33 -0.75 -12.22
CA ALA A 77 -12.03 -0.28 -13.42
C ALA A 77 -13.53 -0.60 -13.44
N ILE A 78 -13.95 -1.64 -12.71
CA ILE A 78 -15.33 -2.16 -12.73
C ILE A 78 -16.06 -2.03 -11.39
N GLU A 79 -15.36 -1.79 -10.30
CA GLU A 79 -15.96 -1.61 -8.98
C GLU A 79 -16.37 -0.14 -8.75
N ALA A 80 -17.66 0.15 -8.94
CA ALA A 80 -18.21 1.50 -8.79
C ALA A 80 -18.52 1.89 -7.34
N LEU A 81 -17.68 2.71 -6.70
CA LEU A 81 -17.85 3.16 -5.29
C LEU A 81 -19.14 3.98 -5.09
N ASP A 82 -19.63 4.00 -3.85
CA ASP A 82 -20.81 4.78 -3.45
C ASP A 82 -20.44 6.26 -3.31
N GLY A 83 -20.34 6.93 -4.46
CA GLY A 83 -19.88 8.30 -4.56
C GLY A 83 -18.35 8.43 -4.68
N PRO A 84 -17.85 9.67 -4.75
CA PRO A 84 -16.43 9.97 -4.94
C PRO A 84 -15.58 9.55 -3.74
N HIS A 85 -14.53 8.76 -4.00
CA HIS A 85 -13.53 8.42 -3.00
C HIS A 85 -12.14 8.77 -3.50
N LEU A 86 -11.36 9.49 -2.70
CA LEU A 86 -9.95 9.70 -2.96
C LEU A 86 -9.15 8.45 -2.61
N ALA A 87 -8.28 8.02 -3.53
CA ALA A 87 -7.30 6.97 -3.28
C ALA A 87 -5.90 7.44 -3.67
N ILE A 88 -4.89 7.12 -2.86
CA ILE A 88 -3.49 7.37 -3.20
C ILE A 88 -2.99 6.27 -4.12
N PHE A 89 -2.56 6.63 -5.33
CA PHE A 89 -2.11 5.70 -6.37
C PHE A 89 -0.64 5.30 -6.18
N ASN A 90 -0.34 4.68 -5.04
CA ASN A 90 0.98 4.14 -4.69
C ASN A 90 1.06 2.64 -5.04
N SER A 91 1.24 2.32 -6.31
CA SER A 91 1.49 0.96 -6.79
C SER A 91 1.86 0.94 -8.29
N TRP A 92 2.03 -0.27 -8.84
CA TRP A 92 1.85 -0.48 -10.26
C TRP A 92 0.39 -0.88 -10.55
N PHE A 93 -0.18 -0.34 -11.63
CA PHE A 93 -1.60 -0.53 -11.93
C PHE A 93 -1.87 -1.32 -13.21
N LYS A 94 -0.83 -1.59 -14.00
CA LYS A 94 -0.96 -2.49 -15.16
C LYS A 94 -1.12 -3.93 -14.69
N GLN A 95 -2.25 -4.56 -14.98
CA GLN A 95 -2.52 -5.98 -14.66
C GLN A 95 -2.85 -6.76 -15.92
N GLY A 96 -2.03 -7.78 -16.23
CA GLY A 96 -2.22 -8.59 -17.44
C GLY A 96 -2.36 -7.73 -18.70
N GLN A 97 -3.47 -7.93 -19.43
CA GLN A 97 -3.85 -7.16 -20.62
C GLN A 97 -4.99 -6.17 -20.34
N ASP A 98 -5.30 -5.88 -19.07
CA ASP A 98 -6.32 -4.89 -18.73
C ASP A 98 -5.73 -3.47 -18.78
N TYR A 99 -6.25 -2.66 -19.69
CA TYR A 99 -5.88 -1.26 -19.90
C TYR A 99 -7.00 -0.28 -19.57
N ARG A 100 -8.09 -0.76 -18.96
CA ARG A 100 -9.20 0.11 -18.55
C ARG A 100 -8.72 1.09 -17.49
N LEU A 101 -9.29 2.28 -17.53
CA LEU A 101 -9.04 3.32 -16.53
C LEU A 101 -9.75 2.99 -15.22
N PRO A 102 -9.28 3.54 -14.09
CA PRO A 102 -10.02 3.46 -12.82
C PRO A 102 -11.47 3.94 -13.00
N HIS A 103 -12.40 3.32 -12.27
CA HIS A 103 -13.79 3.74 -12.28
C HIS A 103 -13.91 5.22 -11.86
N ARG A 104 -14.85 5.97 -12.46
CA ARG A 104 -15.03 7.41 -12.26
C ARG A 104 -15.33 7.84 -10.80
N SER A 105 -15.65 6.89 -9.93
CA SER A 105 -15.86 7.13 -8.50
C SER A 105 -14.56 7.16 -7.70
N ILE A 106 -13.43 6.83 -8.34
CA ILE A 106 -12.09 6.82 -7.73
C ILE A 106 -11.38 8.10 -8.18
N GLU A 107 -11.21 9.01 -7.23
CA GLU A 107 -10.45 10.24 -7.40
C GLU A 107 -8.97 9.96 -7.09
N PRO A 108 -8.07 10.07 -8.08
CA PRO A 108 -6.68 9.68 -7.90
C PRO A 108 -5.83 10.78 -7.28
N GLU A 109 -5.06 10.42 -6.25
CA GLU A 109 -3.92 11.19 -5.78
C GLU A 109 -2.63 10.48 -6.25
N LEU A 110 -1.95 11.05 -7.25
CA LEU A 110 -0.83 10.40 -7.95
C LEU A 110 0.48 10.55 -7.18
N PHE A 111 0.77 9.59 -6.31
CA PHE A 111 2.00 9.55 -5.51
C PHE A 111 2.51 8.11 -5.40
N GLY A 112 3.82 7.90 -5.61
CA GLY A 112 4.42 6.58 -5.61
C GLY A 112 3.91 5.69 -6.75
N PHE A 113 3.51 6.30 -7.87
CA PHE A 113 3.02 5.59 -9.04
C PHE A 113 4.18 4.91 -9.77
N ALA A 114 4.05 3.62 -10.05
CA ALA A 114 5.04 2.87 -10.80
C ALA A 114 4.48 2.36 -12.13
N LEU A 115 5.19 2.64 -13.22
CA LEU A 115 4.84 2.08 -14.52
C LEU A 115 5.28 0.62 -14.64
N GLY A 116 6.51 0.32 -14.23
CA GLY A 116 7.17 -0.98 -14.41
C GLY A 116 7.50 -1.32 -15.87
N ALA A 117 6.70 -0.86 -16.83
CA ALA A 117 6.96 -0.90 -18.26
C ALA A 117 6.14 0.16 -19.01
N ASP A 118 6.60 0.49 -20.22
CA ASP A 118 6.01 1.45 -21.16
C ASP A 118 4.62 1.06 -21.68
N LYS A 119 4.25 -0.22 -21.64
CA LYS A 119 2.96 -0.74 -22.14
C LYS A 119 1.73 -0.01 -21.60
N LEU A 120 1.77 0.52 -20.37
CA LEU A 120 0.62 1.30 -19.86
C LEU A 120 0.43 2.60 -20.64
N LEU A 121 1.51 3.19 -21.15
CA LEU A 121 1.52 4.43 -21.92
C LEU A 121 1.05 4.26 -23.38
N THR A 122 0.88 3.02 -23.85
CA THR A 122 0.28 2.73 -25.16
C THR A 122 -1.24 2.60 -25.09
N SER A 123 -1.87 3.08 -24.01
CA SER A 123 -3.28 2.88 -23.70
C SER A 123 -3.96 4.19 -23.25
N PRO A 124 -5.27 4.20 -22.95
CA PRO A 124 -5.96 5.40 -22.46
C PRO A 124 -5.33 6.03 -21.21
N TRP A 125 -4.53 5.28 -20.45
CA TRP A 125 -3.77 5.78 -19.31
C TRP A 125 -2.85 6.94 -19.65
N ARG A 126 -2.26 7.00 -20.85
CA ARG A 126 -1.36 8.12 -21.22
C ARG A 126 -2.08 9.45 -21.14
N GLY A 127 -3.24 9.57 -21.80
CA GLY A 127 -4.04 10.78 -21.77
C GLY A 127 -4.62 11.06 -20.38
N TRP A 128 -5.03 10.01 -19.67
CA TRP A 128 -5.58 10.13 -18.32
C TRP A 128 -4.56 10.65 -17.29
N LEU A 129 -3.31 10.19 -17.37
CA LEU A 129 -2.18 10.65 -16.56
C LEU A 129 -1.77 12.08 -16.95
N ALA A 130 -1.65 12.37 -18.26
CA ALA A 130 -1.31 13.71 -18.75
C ALA A 130 -2.30 14.77 -18.26
N ALA A 131 -3.59 14.45 -18.23
CA ALA A 131 -4.65 15.36 -17.78
C ALA A 131 -4.69 15.58 -16.25
N ARG A 132 -3.94 14.80 -15.46
CA ARG A 132 -3.94 14.83 -13.98
C ARG A 132 -2.59 15.18 -13.35
N GLY A 133 -1.55 15.28 -14.18
CA GLY A 133 -0.19 15.48 -13.72
C GLY A 133 0.04 16.81 -12.98
N PRO A 134 1.20 16.96 -12.32
CA PRO A 134 2.35 16.06 -12.38
C PRO A 134 2.13 14.73 -11.65
N VAL A 135 2.67 13.64 -12.20
CA VAL A 135 2.65 12.31 -11.59
C VAL A 135 3.80 12.20 -10.59
N GLY A 136 3.49 11.96 -9.31
CA GLY A 136 4.50 11.55 -8.33
C GLY A 136 4.91 10.09 -8.59
N ALA A 137 6.02 9.89 -9.29
CA ALA A 137 6.50 8.57 -9.67
C ALA A 137 7.34 7.93 -8.55
N ARG A 138 7.26 6.60 -8.43
CA ARG A 138 7.92 5.84 -7.38
C ARG A 138 9.44 5.76 -7.55
N ASP A 139 9.86 5.49 -8.78
CA ASP A 139 11.23 5.15 -9.15
C ASP A 139 11.65 6.01 -10.37
N THR A 140 12.96 6.20 -10.56
CA THR A 140 13.47 7.11 -11.61
C THR A 140 13.22 6.58 -13.01
N ASP A 141 13.21 5.25 -13.21
CA ASP A 141 12.79 4.62 -14.47
C ASP A 141 11.35 5.03 -14.84
N SER A 142 10.41 5.04 -13.89
CA SER A 142 9.05 5.52 -14.13
C SER A 142 9.01 7.02 -14.48
N VAL A 143 9.86 7.85 -13.87
CA VAL A 143 9.98 9.28 -14.22
C VAL A 143 10.37 9.44 -15.68
N ASP A 144 11.43 8.75 -16.10
CA ASP A 144 11.97 8.85 -17.46
C ASP A 144 10.96 8.36 -18.50
N LEU A 145 10.28 7.23 -18.23
CA LEU A 145 9.22 6.73 -19.08
C LEU A 145 8.06 7.70 -19.21
N LEU A 146 7.59 8.31 -18.11
CA LEU A 146 6.50 9.30 -18.14
C LEU A 146 6.89 10.55 -18.93
N ARG A 147 8.07 11.12 -18.64
CA ARG A 147 8.57 12.34 -19.29
C ARG A 147 8.81 12.12 -20.78
N SER A 148 9.36 10.97 -21.17
CA SER A 148 9.54 10.60 -22.60
C SER A 148 8.21 10.48 -23.36
N ALA A 149 7.10 10.19 -22.67
CA ALA A 149 5.77 10.17 -23.24
C ALA A 149 5.06 11.54 -23.20
N GLY A 150 5.73 12.59 -22.74
CA GLY A 150 5.18 13.95 -22.63
C GLY A 150 4.28 14.16 -21.41
N ILE A 151 4.39 13.32 -20.37
CA ILE A 151 3.64 13.45 -19.12
C ILE A 151 4.54 14.10 -18.08
N ALA A 152 4.07 15.19 -17.45
CA ALA A 152 4.76 15.80 -16.33
C ALA A 152 4.85 14.80 -15.17
N ALA A 153 6.06 14.56 -14.66
CA ALA A 153 6.31 13.60 -13.59
C ALA A 153 7.54 14.02 -12.79
N ASP A 154 7.51 13.74 -11.48
CA ASP A 154 8.61 13.98 -10.55
C ASP A 154 8.87 12.73 -9.72
N TRP A 155 10.12 12.55 -9.29
CA TRP A 155 10.47 11.44 -8.40
C TRP A 155 9.97 11.75 -6.99
N ALA A 156 8.94 11.03 -6.57
CA ALA A 156 8.30 11.17 -5.26
C ALA A 156 8.68 10.06 -4.28
N GLY A 157 9.29 8.97 -4.77
CA GLY A 157 9.54 7.77 -3.97
C GLY A 157 8.28 6.94 -3.74
N CYS A 158 8.40 5.80 -3.06
CA CYS A 158 7.24 5.02 -2.62
C CYS A 158 6.70 5.58 -1.31
N LEU A 159 5.38 5.64 -1.12
CA LEU A 159 4.78 6.09 0.14
C LEU A 159 5.23 5.27 1.35
N THR A 160 5.61 4.01 1.13
CA THR A 160 6.13 3.12 2.17
C THR A 160 7.46 3.59 2.78
N LEU A 161 8.22 4.43 2.07
CA LEU A 161 9.46 5.04 2.57
C LEU A 161 9.20 5.95 3.78
N PHE A 162 7.99 6.50 3.90
CA PHE A 162 7.63 7.45 4.95
C PHE A 162 6.85 6.79 6.09
N ILE A 163 6.71 5.46 6.10
CA ILE A 163 5.82 4.74 7.02
C ILE A 163 6.03 5.12 8.50
N GLY A 164 7.25 5.51 8.89
CA GLY A 164 7.62 6.01 10.21
C GLY A 164 6.78 7.19 10.74
N LYS A 165 6.22 8.04 9.86
CA LYS A 165 5.31 9.12 10.27
C LYS A 165 3.94 8.62 10.73
N GLY A 166 3.51 7.46 10.22
CA GLY A 166 2.24 6.84 10.58
C GLY A 166 2.38 5.78 11.66
N LEU A 167 3.55 5.16 11.75
CA LEU A 167 3.89 4.10 12.68
C LEU A 167 5.25 4.39 13.30
N ALA A 168 5.27 4.71 14.58
CA ALA A 168 6.47 5.25 15.23
C ALA A 168 7.69 4.32 15.13
N PRO A 169 8.86 4.83 14.73
CA PRO A 169 10.13 4.13 14.85
C PRO A 169 10.41 3.66 16.28
N VAL A 170 11.11 2.54 16.42
CA VAL A 170 11.63 2.08 17.71
C VAL A 170 13.01 2.71 17.93
N PRO A 171 13.33 3.23 19.13
CA PRO A 171 14.67 3.70 19.46
C PRO A 171 15.75 2.64 19.24
N ALA A 172 16.93 3.04 18.78
CA ALA A 172 18.01 2.09 18.44
C ALA A 172 18.43 1.18 19.62
N SER A 173 18.35 1.68 20.85
CA SER A 173 18.65 0.94 22.08
C SER A 173 17.68 -0.21 22.37
N GLU A 174 16.47 -0.16 21.84
CA GLU A 174 15.42 -1.15 22.07
C GLU A 174 15.32 -2.19 20.95
N ARG A 175 16.03 -1.97 19.84
CA ARG A 175 16.02 -2.87 18.68
C ARG A 175 16.78 -4.15 18.96
N ARG A 176 16.31 -5.27 18.40
CA ARG A 176 16.81 -6.63 18.66
C ARG A 176 16.88 -7.47 17.39
N GLY A 177 17.83 -8.39 17.34
CA GLY A 177 17.93 -9.42 16.29
C GLY A 177 18.26 -8.92 14.88
N VAL A 178 18.64 -9.87 14.02
CA VAL A 178 18.78 -9.69 12.58
C VAL A 178 17.59 -10.38 11.92
N LEU A 179 17.00 -9.72 10.93
CA LEU A 179 15.84 -10.23 10.20
C LEU A 179 16.20 -10.42 8.73
N ILE A 180 16.13 -11.66 8.24
CA ILE A 180 16.36 -11.98 6.83
C ILE A 180 15.01 -12.30 6.19
N VAL A 181 14.60 -11.49 5.21
CA VAL A 181 13.26 -11.57 4.61
C VAL A 181 13.33 -11.95 3.14
N ASP A 182 12.74 -13.09 2.81
CA ASP A 182 12.57 -13.62 1.46
C ASP A 182 13.89 -13.87 0.69
N LEU A 183 15.06 -13.89 1.33
CA LEU A 183 16.33 -14.18 0.66
C LEU A 183 16.50 -15.71 0.49
N PRO A 184 16.90 -16.22 -0.70
CA PRO A 184 17.19 -17.65 -0.90
C PRO A 184 18.31 -18.13 0.03
N GLN A 185 18.24 -19.38 0.49
CA GLN A 185 19.21 -19.94 1.44
C GLN A 185 20.63 -19.91 0.86
N GLU A 186 20.77 -20.18 -0.44
CA GLU A 186 22.04 -20.16 -1.16
C GLU A 186 22.67 -18.75 -1.13
N ALA A 187 21.85 -17.70 -1.27
CA ALA A 187 22.31 -16.32 -1.20
C ALA A 187 22.66 -15.91 0.23
N ILE A 188 21.94 -16.41 1.25
CA ILE A 188 22.29 -16.22 2.65
C ILE A 188 23.69 -16.82 2.90
N ASP A 189 23.89 -18.07 2.51
CA ASP A 189 25.14 -18.79 2.78
C ASP A 189 26.34 -18.22 2.02
N ALA A 190 26.11 -17.68 0.81
CA ALA A 190 27.16 -17.12 -0.02
C ALA A 190 27.55 -15.67 0.32
N HIS A 191 26.61 -14.84 0.81
CA HIS A 191 26.80 -13.39 0.85
C HIS A 191 26.56 -12.75 2.22
N VAL A 192 25.91 -13.42 3.16
CA VAL A 192 25.65 -12.88 4.50
C VAL A 192 26.71 -13.42 5.48
N PRO A 193 27.44 -12.55 6.20
CA PRO A 193 28.44 -12.96 7.19
C PRO A 193 27.89 -13.94 8.22
N ALA A 194 28.74 -14.88 8.66
CA ALA A 194 28.35 -15.95 9.58
C ALA A 194 27.73 -15.41 10.88
N GLU A 195 28.31 -14.34 11.41
CA GLU A 195 27.92 -13.67 12.66
C GLU A 195 26.55 -12.98 12.55
N LEU A 196 26.14 -12.61 11.33
CA LEU A 196 24.84 -11.99 11.07
C LEU A 196 23.74 -13.03 10.81
N ARG A 197 24.07 -14.18 10.22
CA ARG A 197 23.10 -15.27 10.02
C ARG A 197 22.92 -16.14 11.27
N GLU A 198 23.91 -16.21 12.16
CA GLU A 198 23.78 -16.89 13.45
C GLU A 198 22.77 -16.15 14.34
N GLY A 199 21.63 -16.79 14.64
CA GLY A 199 20.54 -16.18 15.40
C GLY A 199 19.66 -15.20 14.62
N ALA A 200 19.84 -15.09 13.29
CA ALA A 200 18.91 -14.36 12.44
C ALA A 200 17.56 -15.08 12.38
N GLU A 201 16.48 -14.30 12.41
CA GLU A 201 15.16 -14.81 12.08
C GLU A 201 14.98 -14.78 10.56
N ILE A 202 14.75 -15.94 9.93
CA ILE A 202 14.50 -16.05 8.50
C ILE A 202 13.00 -16.16 8.27
N ILE A 203 12.42 -15.22 7.52
CA ILE A 203 10.97 -15.19 7.27
C ILE A 203 10.59 -14.96 5.82
N SER A 204 9.33 -15.28 5.55
CA SER A 204 8.70 -15.12 4.25
C SER A 204 7.61 -14.05 4.28
N ASN A 205 7.51 -13.28 3.20
CA ASN A 205 6.38 -12.38 2.97
C ASN A 205 5.17 -13.09 2.33
N PHE A 206 5.27 -14.37 2.01
CA PHE A 206 4.18 -15.11 1.39
C PHE A 206 3.19 -15.60 2.42
N LEU A 207 1.93 -15.23 2.23
CA LEU A 207 0.82 -15.66 3.07
C LEU A 207 0.40 -17.10 2.74
N PRO A 208 -0.09 -17.86 3.75
CA PRO A 208 -0.86 -19.06 3.50
C PRO A 208 -2.11 -18.77 2.64
N ALA A 209 -2.50 -19.73 1.79
CA ALA A 209 -3.66 -19.59 0.91
C ALA A 209 -4.96 -19.26 1.66
N LEU A 210 -5.11 -19.78 2.90
CA LEU A 210 -6.28 -19.62 3.74
C LEU A 210 -6.59 -18.15 4.08
N ILE A 211 -5.57 -17.31 4.28
CA ILE A 211 -5.74 -15.91 4.69
C ILE A 211 -5.51 -14.92 3.55
N ARG A 212 -5.12 -15.42 2.36
CA ARG A 212 -4.78 -14.58 1.21
C ARG A 212 -5.91 -13.66 0.76
N LEU A 213 -7.16 -14.09 0.85
CA LEU A 213 -8.31 -13.31 0.39
C LEU A 213 -9.06 -12.57 1.50
N ASP A 214 -8.51 -12.57 2.72
CA ASP A 214 -9.17 -12.03 3.90
C ASP A 214 -8.50 -10.72 4.33
N PRO A 215 -9.07 -9.55 4.00
CA PRO A 215 -8.42 -8.27 4.25
C PRO A 215 -8.05 -8.06 5.72
N LEU A 216 -8.90 -8.45 6.68
CA LEU A 216 -8.60 -8.26 8.10
C LEU A 216 -7.39 -9.08 8.54
N MET A 217 -7.33 -10.35 8.11
CA MET A 217 -6.19 -11.23 8.39
C MET A 217 -4.90 -10.74 7.73
N ARG A 218 -5.00 -10.20 6.51
CA ARG A 218 -3.86 -9.60 5.80
C ARG A 218 -3.32 -8.39 6.57
N PHE A 219 -4.18 -7.45 6.96
CA PHE A 219 -3.75 -6.28 7.73
C PHE A 219 -3.20 -6.66 9.12
N ALA A 220 -3.79 -7.65 9.80
CA ALA A 220 -3.25 -8.17 11.06
C ALA A 220 -1.87 -8.83 10.89
N THR A 221 -1.67 -9.57 9.80
CA THR A 221 -0.36 -10.16 9.47
C THR A 221 0.67 -9.08 9.11
N LEU A 222 0.24 -8.08 8.35
CA LEU A 222 1.05 -6.93 7.98
C LEU A 222 1.49 -6.12 9.19
N ALA A 223 0.60 -5.87 10.15
CA ALA A 223 0.90 -5.19 11.41
C ALA A 223 2.03 -5.90 12.18
N ARG A 224 1.97 -7.24 12.27
CA ARG A 224 3.05 -8.07 12.85
C ARG A 224 4.35 -8.01 12.07
N LEU A 225 4.28 -7.99 10.75
CA LEU A 225 5.47 -7.81 9.91
C LEU A 225 6.12 -6.45 10.17
N LEU A 226 5.34 -5.36 10.15
CA LEU A 226 5.83 -4.01 10.38
C LEU A 226 6.44 -3.84 11.77
N GLU A 227 5.85 -4.47 12.80
CA GLU A 227 6.44 -4.53 14.14
C GLU A 227 7.84 -5.13 14.12
N ARG A 228 8.01 -6.26 13.41
CA ARG A 228 9.29 -6.94 13.30
C ARG A 228 10.32 -6.11 12.53
N LEU A 229 9.89 -5.40 11.48
CA LEU A 229 10.78 -4.49 10.72
C LEU A 229 11.26 -3.32 11.58
N ARG A 230 10.36 -2.66 12.34
CA ARG A 230 10.74 -1.48 13.14
C ARG A 230 11.54 -1.83 14.40
N THR A 231 11.41 -3.06 14.91
CA THR A 231 12.14 -3.55 16.09
C THR A 231 13.46 -4.26 15.77
N ALA A 232 13.72 -4.62 14.51
CA ALA A 232 14.96 -5.29 14.12
C ALA A 232 16.21 -4.39 14.30
N LYS A 233 17.38 -4.98 14.64
CA LYS A 233 18.67 -4.26 14.59
C LYS A 233 19.18 -4.11 13.16
N LEU A 234 18.88 -5.08 12.30
CA LEU A 234 19.26 -5.12 10.90
C LEU A 234 18.23 -5.92 10.12
N VAL A 235 17.85 -5.43 8.95
CA VAL A 235 17.02 -6.15 7.96
C VAL A 235 17.88 -6.46 6.74
N ILE A 236 17.80 -7.70 6.25
CA ILE A 236 18.43 -8.12 4.99
C ILE A 236 17.32 -8.67 4.11
N THR A 237 17.15 -8.15 2.89
CA THR A 237 16.01 -8.55 2.07
C THR A 237 16.24 -8.34 0.58
N ARG A 238 15.61 -9.17 -0.26
CA ARG A 238 15.50 -8.91 -1.71
C ARG A 238 14.25 -8.13 -2.11
N ARG A 239 13.44 -7.68 -1.15
CA ARG A 239 12.12 -7.08 -1.41
C ARG A 239 12.12 -5.57 -1.18
N LEU A 240 11.79 -4.82 -2.23
CA LEU A 240 11.66 -3.36 -2.16
C LEU A 240 10.70 -2.91 -1.03
N HIS A 241 9.51 -3.54 -0.94
CA HIS A 241 8.51 -3.19 0.08
C HIS A 241 8.82 -3.77 1.48
N ILE A 242 10.05 -4.24 1.70
CA ILE A 242 10.62 -4.51 3.03
C ILE A 242 11.77 -3.54 3.29
N ALA A 243 12.59 -3.29 2.27
CA ALA A 243 13.68 -2.33 2.35
C ALA A 243 13.19 -0.91 2.63
N LEU A 244 12.26 -0.38 1.83
CA LEU A 244 11.77 1.00 1.97
C LEU A 244 11.08 1.29 3.31
N PRO A 245 10.16 0.45 3.84
CA PRO A 245 9.62 0.69 5.17
C PRO A 245 10.69 0.59 6.27
N SER A 246 11.69 -0.28 6.13
CA SER A 246 12.81 -0.35 7.08
C SER A 246 13.60 0.96 7.12
N VAL A 247 13.85 1.58 5.96
CA VAL A 247 14.41 2.94 5.88
C VAL A 247 13.49 3.94 6.57
N GLY A 248 12.17 3.85 6.37
CA GLY A 248 11.19 4.72 7.03
C GLY A 248 11.15 4.61 8.56
N PHE A 249 11.46 3.43 9.11
CA PHE A 249 11.64 3.25 10.56
C PHE A 249 13.05 3.64 11.04
N GLY A 250 13.95 4.01 10.12
CA GLY A 250 15.37 4.16 10.41
C GLY A 250 16.01 2.85 10.87
N THR A 251 15.43 1.69 10.57
CA THR A 251 16.04 0.38 10.79
C THR A 251 17.17 0.19 9.77
N PRO A 252 18.42 -0.14 10.20
CA PRO A 252 19.48 -0.49 9.27
C PRO A 252 19.02 -1.60 8.32
N VAL A 253 19.26 -1.44 7.02
CA VAL A 253 18.81 -2.39 6.02
C VAL A 253 19.79 -2.51 4.86
N VAL A 254 19.98 -3.75 4.40
CA VAL A 254 20.70 -4.07 3.16
C VAL A 254 19.71 -4.74 2.20
N ALA A 255 19.59 -4.18 1.01
CA ALA A 255 18.81 -4.76 -0.07
C ALA A 255 19.71 -5.64 -0.94
N LEU A 256 19.30 -6.89 -1.16
CA LEU A 256 19.95 -7.84 -2.06
C LEU A 256 18.97 -8.26 -3.17
N PRO A 257 18.57 -7.38 -4.10
CA PRO A 257 17.53 -7.69 -5.05
C PRO A 257 17.95 -8.80 -6.00
N ASP A 258 17.00 -9.67 -6.31
CA ASP A 258 17.17 -10.75 -7.27
C ASP A 258 16.73 -10.25 -8.66
N SER A 259 17.65 -10.24 -9.62
CA SER A 259 17.40 -9.75 -10.98
C SER A 259 16.37 -10.60 -11.75
N ASP A 260 16.12 -11.84 -11.32
CA ASP A 260 15.07 -12.69 -11.89
C ASP A 260 13.67 -12.28 -11.43
N ILE A 261 13.56 -11.47 -10.36
CA ILE A 261 12.29 -10.84 -10.00
C ILE A 261 11.95 -9.79 -11.06
N SER A 262 10.76 -9.94 -11.66
CA SER A 262 10.26 -9.03 -12.69
C SER A 262 10.44 -7.55 -12.32
N ASN A 263 11.14 -6.84 -13.21
CA ASN A 263 11.45 -5.42 -13.13
C ASN A 263 12.29 -5.00 -11.91
N ALA A 264 13.02 -5.91 -11.24
CA ALA A 264 13.79 -5.58 -10.03
C ALA A 264 14.67 -4.33 -10.21
N ARG A 265 15.50 -4.28 -11.25
CA ARG A 265 16.38 -3.12 -11.54
C ARG A 265 15.60 -1.81 -11.70
N ARG A 266 14.51 -1.82 -12.46
CA ARG A 266 13.64 -0.65 -12.63
C ARG A 266 13.00 -0.21 -11.31
N ARG A 267 12.50 -1.16 -10.54
CA ARG A 267 11.83 -0.91 -9.25
C ARG A 267 12.76 -0.31 -8.20
N PHE A 268 14.05 -0.64 -8.26
CA PHE A 268 15.07 -0.13 -7.34
C PHE A 268 15.75 1.15 -7.83
N SER A 269 15.53 1.58 -9.08
CA SER A 269 16.19 2.77 -9.64
C SER A 269 15.95 4.04 -8.82
N GLY A 270 17.06 4.70 -8.46
CA GLY A 270 17.11 5.92 -7.65
C GLY A 270 17.16 5.66 -6.14
N PHE A 271 16.77 4.47 -5.67
CA PHE A 271 16.85 4.16 -4.24
C PHE A 271 18.26 3.76 -3.81
N ASP A 272 19.05 3.19 -4.72
CA ASP A 272 20.44 2.79 -4.54
C ASP A 272 21.39 3.94 -4.16
N GLU A 273 20.98 5.20 -4.38
CA GLU A 273 21.71 6.39 -3.94
C GLU A 273 21.81 6.54 -2.41
N PHE A 274 20.88 5.93 -1.65
CA PHE A 274 20.84 6.05 -0.19
C PHE A 274 20.50 4.75 0.55
N LEU A 275 20.00 3.74 -0.15
CA LEU A 275 19.75 2.40 0.35
C LEU A 275 20.92 1.49 -0.04
N PRO A 276 21.67 0.90 0.92
CA PRO A 276 22.69 -0.11 0.62
C PRO A 276 22.07 -1.24 -0.21
N THR A 277 22.47 -1.34 -1.48
CA THR A 277 21.87 -2.25 -2.46
C THR A 277 22.96 -2.95 -3.27
N ALA A 278 22.90 -4.27 -3.36
CA ALA A 278 23.71 -5.05 -4.30
C ALA A 278 22.84 -6.14 -4.94
N PHE A 279 22.82 -6.24 -6.26
CA PHE A 279 22.02 -7.27 -6.92
C PHE A 279 22.68 -8.64 -6.80
N LEU A 280 21.88 -9.70 -6.67
CA LEU A 280 22.40 -11.07 -6.51
C LEU A 280 23.21 -11.58 -7.71
N ASP A 281 23.01 -10.99 -8.89
CA ASP A 281 23.79 -11.26 -10.11
C ASP A 281 25.00 -10.32 -10.30
N ASP A 282 25.26 -9.42 -9.34
CA ASP A 282 26.35 -8.44 -9.37
C ASP A 282 27.42 -8.77 -8.31
N ALA A 283 28.28 -9.74 -8.64
CA ALA A 283 29.35 -10.19 -7.73
C ALA A 283 30.28 -9.06 -7.24
N PRO A 284 30.72 -8.10 -8.08
CA PRO A 284 31.46 -6.92 -7.60
C PRO A 284 30.69 -6.09 -6.58
N GLY A 285 29.40 -5.81 -6.83
CA GLY A 285 28.55 -5.07 -5.89
C GLY A 285 28.38 -5.79 -4.56
N LEU A 286 28.19 -7.11 -4.58
CA LEU A 286 28.10 -7.94 -3.37
C LEU A 286 29.40 -7.93 -2.56
N ALA A 287 30.55 -8.04 -3.23
CA ALA A 287 31.86 -8.00 -2.58
C ALA A 287 32.19 -6.61 -1.99
N ALA A 288 31.58 -5.55 -2.51
CA ALA A 288 31.76 -4.18 -2.03
C ALA A 288 30.89 -3.84 -0.81
N LEU A 289 29.96 -4.71 -0.39
CA LEU A 289 29.13 -4.47 0.79
C LEU A 289 29.95 -4.55 2.08
N ASP A 290 30.06 -3.42 2.78
CA ASP A 290 30.65 -3.38 4.12
C ASP A 290 29.59 -3.59 5.20
N TRP A 291 29.48 -4.83 5.65
CA TRP A 291 28.53 -5.26 6.68
C TRP A 291 28.79 -4.62 8.06
N SER A 292 30.01 -4.14 8.33
CA SER A 292 30.38 -3.55 9.63
C SER A 292 29.87 -2.10 9.78
N THR A 293 29.64 -1.43 8.65
CA THR A 293 29.22 -0.03 8.58
C THR A 293 27.78 0.15 8.13
N VAL A 294 26.97 -0.91 8.07
CA VAL A 294 25.54 -0.76 7.81
C VAL A 294 24.90 0.13 8.89
N ARG A 295 24.36 1.27 8.47
CA ARG A 295 23.69 2.26 9.33
C ARG A 295 22.30 2.56 8.78
N PRO A 296 21.41 3.19 9.57
CA PRO A 296 20.14 3.70 9.05
C PRO A 296 20.36 4.63 7.86
N SER A 297 19.72 4.32 6.74
CA SER A 297 19.66 5.21 5.58
C SER A 297 18.91 6.50 5.90
N ARG A 298 19.33 7.61 5.28
CA ARG A 298 18.64 8.90 5.39
C ARG A 298 17.78 9.11 4.14
N ILE A 299 16.51 9.40 4.35
CA ILE A 299 15.59 9.75 3.25
C ILE A 299 16.06 11.08 2.64
N PRO A 300 16.28 11.17 1.31
CA PRO A 300 16.64 12.42 0.66
C PRO A 300 15.63 13.53 0.92
N ALA A 301 16.12 14.76 1.15
CA ALA A 301 15.27 15.91 1.45
C ALA A 301 14.27 16.25 0.33
N SER A 302 14.60 15.94 -0.93
CA SER A 302 13.68 16.06 -2.07
C SER A 302 12.46 15.17 -1.90
N LEU A 303 12.66 13.90 -1.55
CA LEU A 303 11.57 12.93 -1.31
C LEU A 303 10.74 13.32 -0.09
N ALA A 304 11.38 13.77 0.98
CA ALA A 304 10.67 14.29 2.16
C ALA A 304 9.72 15.44 1.81
N ARG A 305 10.18 16.41 1.01
CA ARG A 305 9.34 17.52 0.51
C ARG A 305 8.18 17.04 -0.38
N SER A 306 8.41 16.02 -1.22
CA SER A 306 7.33 15.43 -2.02
C SER A 306 6.22 14.87 -1.14
N GLU A 307 6.56 14.22 -0.03
CA GLU A 307 5.58 13.68 0.91
C GLU A 307 4.89 14.77 1.74
N GLU A 308 5.60 15.80 2.20
CA GLU A 308 4.99 16.99 2.83
C GLU A 308 3.99 17.68 1.89
N ALA A 309 4.28 17.74 0.59
CA ALA A 309 3.37 18.26 -0.42
C ALA A 309 2.13 17.38 -0.59
N LEU A 310 2.27 16.05 -0.49
CA LEU A 310 1.13 15.12 -0.45
C LEU A 310 0.26 15.38 0.79
N GLU A 311 0.86 15.43 1.98
CA GLU A 311 0.15 15.72 3.24
C GLU A 311 -0.62 17.04 3.15
N SER A 312 -0.01 18.08 2.58
CA SER A 312 -0.65 19.37 2.35
C SER A 312 -1.87 19.27 1.42
N ARG A 313 -1.76 18.52 0.32
CA ARG A 313 -2.89 18.30 -0.59
C ARG A 313 -4.01 17.51 0.10
N LEU A 314 -3.69 16.45 0.84
CA LEU A 314 -4.67 15.66 1.59
C LEU A 314 -5.37 16.51 2.66
N ALA A 315 -4.64 17.38 3.36
CA ALA A 315 -5.21 18.29 4.35
C ALA A 315 -6.20 19.31 3.72
N VAL A 316 -5.96 19.75 2.49
CA VAL A 316 -6.91 20.61 1.75
C VAL A 316 -8.20 19.85 1.42
N ARG A 317 -8.12 18.55 1.14
CA ARG A 317 -9.24 17.68 0.75
C ARG A 317 -10.08 17.22 1.93
N PHE A 318 -9.44 16.78 3.01
CA PHE A 318 -10.09 16.15 4.17
C PHE A 318 -10.14 17.05 5.41
N GLY A 319 -9.55 18.25 5.35
CA GLY A 319 -9.25 19.06 6.54
C GLY A 319 -7.94 18.62 7.19
N GLN A 320 -7.41 19.44 8.10
CA GLN A 320 -6.23 19.07 8.89
C GLN A 320 -6.56 17.81 9.70
N THR A 321 -5.98 16.70 9.27
CA THR A 321 -6.04 15.43 9.97
C THR A 321 -4.59 15.12 10.26
N ALA A 322 -4.16 15.43 11.48
CA ALA A 322 -2.86 14.92 11.91
C ALA A 322 -2.95 13.39 11.79
N PRO A 323 -2.06 12.72 11.05
CA PRO A 323 -2.01 11.29 11.11
C PRO A 323 -1.62 10.94 12.55
N ALA A 324 -2.61 10.60 13.38
CA ALA A 324 -2.32 10.06 14.70
C ALA A 324 -1.44 8.82 14.46
N LEU A 325 -0.42 8.62 15.29
CA LEU A 325 0.38 7.41 15.19
C LEU A 325 -0.54 6.20 15.37
N ILE A 326 -0.53 5.29 14.41
CA ILE A 326 -1.22 4.02 14.53
C ILE A 326 -0.34 3.17 15.44
N ALA A 327 -0.90 2.63 16.53
CA ALA A 327 -0.15 1.64 17.30
C ALA A 327 0.14 0.41 16.40
N PRO A 328 1.29 -0.26 16.53
CA PRO A 328 1.70 -1.30 15.59
C PRO A 328 0.97 -2.60 15.79
N LEU A 329 0.80 -3.00 17.05
CA LEU A 329 0.19 -4.26 17.42
C LEU A 329 -0.90 -4.00 18.42
N TYR A 330 -1.91 -4.83 18.27
CA TYR A 330 -2.98 -4.94 19.21
C TYR A 330 -2.54 -5.83 20.41
N ASP A 331 -2.98 -5.51 21.62
CA ASP A 331 -2.50 -6.08 22.89
C ASP A 331 -3.04 -7.49 23.21
N GLY A 332 -3.94 -8.01 22.38
CA GLY A 332 -4.48 -9.37 22.48
C GLY A 332 -5.81 -9.48 23.25
N ALA A 333 -6.40 -8.39 23.73
CA ALA A 333 -7.78 -8.43 24.24
C ALA A 333 -8.84 -8.68 23.11
N PRO A 334 -10.10 -8.95 23.42
CA PRO A 334 -11.11 -9.15 22.38
C PRO A 334 -11.69 -7.81 21.88
N LEU A 335 -12.09 -7.75 20.60
CA LEU A 335 -12.62 -6.52 20.01
C LEU A 335 -13.97 -6.23 20.67
N THR A 336 -14.00 -5.22 21.52
CA THR A 336 -15.22 -4.85 22.26
C THR A 336 -16.03 -3.84 21.47
N LEU A 337 -17.28 -4.18 21.20
CA LEU A 337 -18.29 -3.35 20.55
C LEU A 337 -19.41 -3.07 21.56
N ARG A 338 -20.08 -1.91 21.45
CA ARG A 338 -21.33 -1.70 22.20
C ARG A 338 -22.42 -2.62 21.65
N ASN A 339 -23.18 -3.27 22.54
CA ASN A 339 -24.43 -3.91 22.14
C ASN A 339 -25.48 -2.82 21.90
N PRO A 340 -26.07 -2.76 20.70
CA PRO A 340 -27.00 -1.73 20.24
C PRO A 340 -28.45 -1.98 20.70
N GLY A 341 -28.64 -2.73 21.79
CA GLY A 341 -29.97 -3.04 22.34
C GLY A 341 -30.58 -4.34 21.81
N LEU A 342 -29.77 -5.29 21.35
CA LEU A 342 -30.21 -6.56 20.75
C LEU A 342 -30.50 -7.68 21.78
N GLY A 343 -30.66 -7.32 23.05
CA GLY A 343 -30.94 -8.26 24.13
C GLY A 343 -29.72 -9.08 24.58
N PRO A 344 -29.91 -10.02 25.52
CA PRO A 344 -28.82 -10.76 26.17
C PRO A 344 -28.36 -12.00 25.40
N GLU A 345 -29.08 -12.43 24.36
CA GLU A 345 -28.79 -13.68 23.64
C GLU A 345 -27.70 -13.50 22.57
N PRO A 346 -26.61 -14.30 22.60
CA PRO A 346 -25.56 -14.21 21.60
C PRO A 346 -26.03 -14.51 20.17
N MET A 347 -25.66 -13.63 19.24
CA MET A 347 -25.97 -13.76 17.82
C MET A 347 -24.70 -13.69 16.96
N THR A 348 -24.84 -14.00 15.66
CA THR A 348 -23.71 -13.88 14.73
C THR A 348 -23.47 -12.41 14.43
N VAL A 349 -22.23 -11.94 14.54
CA VAL A 349 -21.85 -10.57 14.17
C VAL A 349 -21.20 -10.59 12.80
N THR A 350 -21.76 -9.84 11.85
CA THR A 350 -21.18 -9.65 10.53
C THR A 350 -20.47 -8.29 10.49
N LEU A 351 -19.16 -8.31 10.26
CA LEU A 351 -18.40 -7.12 9.90
C LEU A 351 -18.39 -7.00 8.39
N SER A 352 -18.73 -5.83 7.87
CA SER A 352 -18.71 -5.60 6.43
C SER A 352 -18.20 -4.21 6.08
N MET A 353 -17.39 -4.16 5.04
CA MET A 353 -17.01 -2.95 4.34
C MET A 353 -16.89 -3.35 2.89
N ARG A 354 -17.13 -2.47 1.94
CA ARG A 354 -17.07 -2.83 0.52
C ARG A 354 -15.77 -3.60 0.18
N GLY A 355 -15.89 -4.87 -0.21
CA GLY A 355 -14.76 -5.79 -0.46
C GLY A 355 -14.36 -6.72 0.70
N LEU A 356 -14.97 -6.55 1.88
CA LEU A 356 -14.79 -7.33 3.10
C LEU A 356 -16.15 -7.72 3.67
N ARG A 357 -16.37 -9.01 3.92
CA ARG A 357 -17.48 -9.49 4.74
C ARG A 357 -16.97 -10.63 5.60
N ARG A 358 -17.20 -10.54 6.91
CA ARG A 358 -16.75 -11.55 7.87
C ARG A 358 -17.81 -11.79 8.93
N ASP A 359 -18.25 -13.04 9.00
CA ASP A 359 -19.14 -13.51 10.05
C ASP A 359 -18.29 -13.98 11.24
N CYS A 360 -18.60 -13.46 12.41
CA CYS A 360 -17.85 -13.62 13.64
C CYS A 360 -18.78 -14.17 14.72
N ARG A 361 -18.29 -15.16 15.47
CA ARG A 361 -18.97 -15.60 16.69
C ARG A 361 -18.41 -14.78 17.85
N PRO A 362 -19.27 -14.12 18.64
CA PRO A 362 -18.81 -13.40 19.81
C PRO A 362 -18.26 -14.38 20.85
N THR A 363 -17.16 -14.01 21.49
CA THR A 363 -16.62 -14.73 22.65
C THR A 363 -17.30 -14.31 23.93
N TRP A 364 -17.87 -13.11 23.97
CA TRP A 364 -18.66 -12.61 25.09
C TRP A 364 -19.80 -11.71 24.60
N TRP A 365 -20.92 -11.70 25.35
CA TRP A 365 -22.11 -10.94 25.01
C TRP A 365 -22.86 -10.49 26.27
N SER A 366 -23.32 -9.24 26.27
CA SER A 366 -24.32 -8.71 27.22
C SER A 366 -25.23 -7.72 26.53
N THR A 367 -26.23 -7.20 27.26
CA THR A 367 -27.10 -6.11 26.79
C THR A 367 -26.37 -4.80 26.50
N GLU A 368 -25.12 -4.65 26.95
CA GLU A 368 -24.31 -3.42 26.76
C GLU A 368 -23.13 -3.61 25.82
N ARG A 369 -22.56 -4.81 25.71
CA ARG A 369 -21.30 -5.05 24.97
C ARG A 369 -21.26 -6.41 24.28
N ILE A 370 -20.44 -6.48 23.24
CA ILE A 370 -20.16 -7.67 22.45
C ILE A 370 -18.64 -7.75 22.29
N GLU A 371 -18.05 -8.91 22.53
CA GLU A 371 -16.61 -9.12 22.34
C GLU A 371 -16.37 -10.13 21.22
N LEU A 372 -15.47 -9.80 20.29
CA LEU A 372 -15.09 -10.66 19.17
C LEU A 372 -13.61 -11.04 19.30
N ASP A 373 -13.34 -12.34 19.40
CA ASP A 373 -11.98 -12.86 19.25
C ASP A 373 -11.65 -13.01 17.77
N LEU A 374 -10.93 -12.02 17.26
CA LEU A 374 -10.47 -11.95 15.89
C LEU A 374 -8.98 -11.61 15.89
N PRO A 375 -8.23 -11.96 14.84
CA PRO A 375 -6.90 -11.40 14.63
C PRO A 375 -7.09 -10.00 14.03
N TRP A 376 -7.06 -8.97 14.88
CA TRP A 376 -7.12 -7.57 14.47
C TRP A 376 -5.83 -6.84 14.84
N PHE A 377 -5.71 -5.61 14.38
CA PHE A 377 -4.55 -4.76 14.51
C PHE A 377 -5.00 -3.39 14.98
N SER A 378 -4.12 -2.71 15.70
CA SER A 378 -4.27 -1.28 15.97
C SER A 378 -4.29 -0.52 14.65
N GLY A 379 -5.30 0.32 14.43
CA GLY A 379 -5.62 0.94 13.15
C GLY A 379 -6.92 0.45 12.53
N VAL A 380 -7.47 -0.70 12.98
CA VAL A 380 -8.77 -1.19 12.50
C VAL A 380 -9.90 -0.21 12.85
N GLU A 381 -9.74 0.59 13.90
CA GLU A 381 -10.63 1.68 14.30
C GLU A 381 -10.78 2.79 13.28
N ARG A 382 -9.89 2.85 12.28
CA ARG A 382 -10.01 3.80 11.18
C ARG A 382 -10.88 3.28 10.06
N PHE A 383 -11.31 2.03 10.09
CA PHE A 383 -12.12 1.43 9.04
C PHE A 383 -13.59 1.72 9.32
N MET A 384 -14.30 2.25 8.34
CA MET A 384 -15.77 2.33 8.36
C MET A 384 -16.37 0.95 8.07
N LEU A 385 -16.27 0.05 9.06
CA LEU A 385 -16.88 -1.27 9.00
C LEU A 385 -18.32 -1.20 9.50
N ASP A 386 -19.28 -1.45 8.62
CA ASP A 386 -20.65 -1.73 8.99
C ASP A 386 -20.69 -2.99 9.85
N VAL A 387 -21.21 -2.86 11.06
CA VAL A 387 -21.49 -3.98 11.95
C VAL A 387 -22.96 -4.32 11.81
N ALA A 388 -23.25 -5.59 11.52
CA ALA A 388 -24.59 -6.14 11.52
C ALA A 388 -24.66 -7.36 12.44
N VAL A 389 -25.83 -7.62 13.01
CA VAL A 389 -26.06 -8.81 13.83
C VAL A 389 -27.17 -9.66 13.20
N THR A 390 -27.00 -10.97 13.15
CA THR A 390 -27.96 -11.91 12.53
C THR A 390 -28.33 -13.05 13.48
N ALA A 391 -29.63 -13.28 13.62
CA ALA A 391 -30.20 -14.35 14.44
C ALA A 391 -30.32 -15.68 13.66
N ARG A 392 -30.22 -16.82 14.37
CA ARG A 392 -30.22 -18.16 13.75
C ARG A 392 -31.57 -18.63 13.18
N ARG A 393 -32.71 -18.06 13.58
CA ARG A 393 -34.04 -18.59 13.27
C ARG A 393 -34.94 -17.70 12.41
N THR A 394 -34.49 -16.50 12.07
CA THR A 394 -35.15 -15.59 11.12
C THR A 394 -34.05 -14.72 10.50
N HIS A 395 -34.10 -14.50 9.18
CA HIS A 395 -33.12 -13.70 8.43
C HIS A 395 -33.25 -12.19 8.75
N ALA A 396 -33.38 -11.84 10.02
CA ALA A 396 -33.37 -10.46 10.46
C ALA A 396 -31.92 -10.04 10.71
N SER A 397 -31.46 -9.04 9.95
CA SER A 397 -30.20 -8.35 10.18
C SER A 397 -30.48 -6.90 10.55
N THR A 398 -29.95 -6.46 11.69
CA THR A 398 -29.95 -5.03 12.06
C THR A 398 -28.54 -4.48 11.92
N ARG A 399 -28.35 -3.41 11.15
CA ARG A 399 -27.10 -2.64 11.13
C ARG A 399 -27.05 -1.81 12.40
N VAL A 400 -25.93 -1.88 13.10
CA VAL A 400 -25.84 -1.37 14.46
C VAL A 400 -24.84 -0.23 14.63
N GLY A 401 -24.09 0.08 13.57
CA GLY A 401 -23.21 1.24 13.47
C GLY A 401 -21.98 0.95 12.63
N ALA A 402 -21.09 1.93 12.55
CA ALA A 402 -19.74 1.74 12.07
C ALA A 402 -18.76 1.57 13.24
N LEU A 403 -17.69 0.81 13.05
CA LEU A 403 -16.69 0.55 14.09
C LEU A 403 -16.11 1.82 14.77
N PRO A 404 -15.85 2.94 14.08
CA PRO A 404 -15.38 4.18 14.71
C PRO A 404 -16.44 4.90 15.56
N ASP A 405 -17.73 4.63 15.32
CA ASP A 405 -18.85 5.25 16.03
C ASP A 405 -19.18 4.48 17.34
N LEU A 406 -18.54 3.32 17.53
CA LEU A 406 -18.66 2.50 18.73
C LEU A 406 -17.53 2.86 19.70
N LEU A 407 -17.83 2.94 21.01
CA LEU A 407 -16.79 3.16 22.00
C LEU A 407 -15.84 1.96 22.03
N LEU A 408 -14.72 2.10 21.35
CA LEU A 408 -13.54 1.26 21.53
C LEU A 408 -12.84 1.77 22.80
N ARG A 409 -12.56 0.85 23.73
CA ARG A 409 -11.87 1.19 24.97
C ARG A 409 -10.39 1.43 24.72
#